data_AF-A0A0A1MPS0-F1
#
_entry.id   AF-A0A0A1MPS0-F1
#
_cell.length_a   1.000
_cell.length_b   1.000
_cell.length_c   1.000
_cell.angle_alpha   90.00
_cell.angle_beta   90.00
_cell.angle_gamma   90.00
#
_symmetry.space_group_name_H-M   'P 1'
#
loop_
_entity.id
_entity.type
_entity.pdbx_description
1 polymer ?
#
loop_
_entity_poly.entity_id
_entity_poly.type
_entity_poly.pdbx_seq_one_letter_code
_entity_poly.pdbx_strand_id
1 'polypeptide(L)'
;MENNLESLFLRKLSATFVTTIFLSALFIVIHFINGFESAYHRGNQFMGWFTVYALYIGMIILIYGNAVAIAIEYLQSKWFRQHDWLYVLILGFFGLANGVIFQDGMAALYGMPAAIIYGMFDKWLDRRKRKKKSVKPFWIIPIACLGISWGYLEVTSPPMPPFTKEDAVDFATSGEGTLTDDFPDNIGQWEGTVEGYHITKETDAEEIGDETYIVTFTEHWKKGRESGTWTASYEVDRQSMTTVNIEGKRPS
;
A
#
# COMPACT_ATOMS: atom_id res chain seq x y z
N MET A 1 -36.06 4.58 23.98
CA MET A 1 -34.68 4.21 24.38
C MET A 1 -33.82 3.92 23.15
N GLU A 2 -34.39 3.24 22.14
CA GLU A 2 -33.82 2.94 20.82
C GLU A 2 -33.22 4.16 20.09
N ASN A 3 -34.00 5.26 19.95
CA ASN A 3 -33.53 6.49 19.28
C ASN A 3 -32.29 7.15 19.91
N ASN A 4 -32.01 6.92 21.20
CA ASN A 4 -30.84 7.49 21.88
C ASN A 4 -29.58 6.63 21.66
N LEU A 5 -29.73 5.30 21.61
CA LEU A 5 -28.63 4.37 21.35
C LEU A 5 -28.18 4.46 19.89
N GLU A 6 -29.10 4.46 18.95
CA GLU A 6 -28.81 4.62 17.52
C GLU A 6 -28.11 5.96 17.25
N SER A 7 -28.63 7.03 17.88
CA SER A 7 -28.03 8.36 17.85
C SER A 7 -26.57 8.38 18.33
N LEU A 8 -26.26 7.67 19.41
CA LEU A 8 -24.92 7.59 19.98
C LEU A 8 -24.00 6.77 19.08
N PHE A 9 -24.47 5.61 18.62
CA PHE A 9 -23.73 4.73 17.74
C PHE A 9 -23.33 5.43 16.45
N LEU A 10 -24.27 6.10 15.77
CA LEU A 10 -23.99 6.87 14.56
C LEU A 10 -22.97 7.98 14.82
N ARG A 11 -23.05 8.68 15.96
CA ARG A 11 -22.10 9.74 16.32
C ARG A 11 -20.67 9.20 16.48
N LYS A 12 -20.53 8.09 17.21
CA LYS A 12 -19.24 7.42 17.45
C LYS A 12 -18.64 6.86 16.17
N LEU A 13 -19.46 6.26 15.31
CA LEU A 13 -19.04 5.78 14.00
C LEU A 13 -18.61 6.95 13.08
N SER A 14 -19.36 8.06 13.10
CA SER A 14 -19.00 9.29 12.36
C SER A 14 -17.65 9.84 12.81
N ALA A 15 -17.44 9.95 14.12
CA ALA A 15 -16.20 10.45 14.69
C ALA A 15 -15.04 9.52 14.35
N THR A 16 -15.24 8.20 14.43
CA THR A 16 -14.27 7.18 14.03
C THR A 16 -13.87 7.38 12.58
N PHE A 17 -14.84 7.34 11.66
CA PHE A 17 -14.60 7.45 10.23
C PHE A 17 -13.79 8.71 9.85
N VAL A 18 -14.21 9.87 10.34
CA VAL A 18 -13.54 11.14 10.00
C VAL A 18 -12.17 11.25 10.67
N THR A 19 -12.01 10.77 11.89
CA THR A 19 -10.70 10.73 12.55
C THR A 19 -9.75 9.83 11.78
N THR A 20 -10.20 8.65 11.37
CA THR A 20 -9.41 7.70 10.58
C THR A 20 -8.95 8.33 9.28
N ILE A 21 -9.85 8.97 8.51
CA ILE A 21 -9.46 9.65 7.27
C ILE A 21 -8.43 10.75 7.55
N PHE A 22 -8.71 11.60 8.53
CA PHE A 22 -7.85 12.73 8.85
C PHE A 22 -6.44 12.29 9.26
N LEU A 23 -6.34 11.31 10.17
CA LEU A 23 -5.06 10.80 10.62
C LEU A 23 -4.33 10.02 9.53
N SER A 24 -5.04 9.21 8.74
CA SER A 24 -4.41 8.48 7.63
C SER A 24 -3.83 9.44 6.60
N ALA A 25 -4.57 10.50 6.24
CA ALA A 25 -4.06 11.55 5.36
C ALA A 25 -2.84 12.26 5.96
N LEU A 26 -2.86 12.57 7.27
CA LEU A 26 -1.71 13.18 7.95
C LEU A 26 -0.48 12.27 7.92
N PHE A 27 -0.64 10.98 8.18
CA PHE A 27 0.44 10.00 8.17
C PHE A 27 1.05 9.83 6.78
N ILE A 28 0.23 9.85 5.72
CA ILE A 28 0.74 9.81 4.35
C ILE A 28 1.57 11.06 4.03
N VAL A 29 1.09 12.24 4.44
CA VAL A 29 1.85 13.48 4.25
C VAL A 29 3.21 13.34 4.91
N ILE A 30 3.27 12.83 6.14
CA ILE A 30 4.54 12.59 6.85
C ILE A 30 5.40 11.54 6.12
N HIS A 31 4.81 10.44 5.66
CA HIS A 31 5.51 9.37 4.95
C HIS A 31 6.18 9.87 3.68
N PHE A 32 5.48 10.68 2.88
CA PHE A 32 6.00 11.23 1.62
C PHE A 32 6.77 12.55 1.75
N ILE A 33 7.07 13.03 2.96
CA ILE A 33 8.03 14.15 3.13
C ILE A 33 9.38 13.80 2.50
N ASN A 34 9.78 12.52 2.57
CA ASN A 34 11.05 12.03 2.02
C ASN A 34 10.96 11.59 0.55
N GLY A 35 9.83 11.85 -0.12
CA GLY A 35 9.58 11.44 -1.50
C GLY A 35 8.74 10.16 -1.61
N PHE A 36 8.22 9.93 -2.82
CA PHE A 36 7.45 8.73 -3.19
C PHE A 36 8.38 7.58 -3.57
N GLU A 37 7.90 6.35 -3.42
CA GLU A 37 8.65 5.14 -3.80
C GLU A 37 8.89 5.06 -5.30
N SER A 38 7.92 5.51 -6.09
CA SER A 38 8.06 5.64 -7.54
C SER A 38 7.61 7.02 -8.01
N ALA A 39 8.27 7.50 -9.06
CA ALA A 39 7.90 8.77 -9.68
C ALA A 39 6.51 8.72 -10.36
N TYR A 40 6.03 7.53 -10.73
CA TYR A 40 4.84 7.29 -11.53
C TYR A 40 3.63 6.89 -10.67
N HIS A 41 2.42 7.14 -11.17
CA HIS A 41 1.16 6.76 -10.51
C HIS A 41 1.10 7.15 -9.01
N ARG A 42 1.53 8.38 -8.69
CA ARG A 42 1.63 8.86 -7.31
C ARG A 42 0.26 8.90 -6.62
N GLY A 43 -0.81 9.10 -7.38
CA GLY A 43 -2.16 8.99 -6.84
C GLY A 43 -2.43 7.57 -6.34
N ASN A 44 -2.13 6.56 -7.13
CA ASN A 44 -2.32 5.16 -6.72
C ASN A 44 -1.46 4.78 -5.51
N GLN A 45 -0.20 5.22 -5.47
CA GLN A 45 0.65 5.05 -4.28
C GLN A 45 0.05 5.72 -3.03
N PHE A 46 -0.45 6.96 -3.18
CA PHE A 46 -1.15 7.67 -2.11
C PHE A 46 -2.36 6.88 -1.60
N MET A 47 -3.19 6.35 -2.49
CA MET A 47 -4.38 5.57 -2.11
C MET A 47 -4.03 4.20 -1.50
N GLY A 48 -2.95 3.57 -1.95
CA GLY A 48 -2.42 2.34 -1.36
C GLY A 48 -2.03 2.54 0.09
N TRP A 49 -1.11 3.49 0.35
CA TRP A 49 -0.67 3.82 1.72
C TRP A 49 -1.80 4.39 2.58
N PHE A 50 -2.70 5.17 2.00
CA PHE A 50 -3.92 5.61 2.69
C PHE A 50 -4.73 4.43 3.21
N THR A 51 -5.00 3.45 2.37
CA THR A 51 -5.77 2.26 2.72
C THR A 51 -5.10 1.50 3.86
N VAL A 52 -3.77 1.32 3.79
CA VAL A 52 -2.98 0.69 4.86
C VAL A 52 -3.19 1.43 6.18
N TYR A 53 -2.90 2.73 6.24
CA TYR A 53 -3.07 3.51 7.48
C TYR A 53 -4.52 3.53 7.97
N ALA A 54 -5.48 3.66 7.06
CA ALA A 54 -6.91 3.71 7.40
C ALA A 54 -7.39 2.40 8.04
N LEU A 55 -6.90 1.26 7.58
CA LEU A 55 -7.21 -0.03 8.17
C LEU A 55 -6.66 -0.15 9.61
N TYR A 56 -5.37 0.15 9.82
CA TYR A 56 -4.76 0.06 11.15
C TYR A 56 -5.35 1.07 12.14
N ILE A 57 -5.32 2.35 11.79
CA ILE A 57 -5.82 3.43 12.65
C ILE A 57 -7.33 3.25 12.87
N GLY A 58 -8.06 2.94 11.81
CA GLY A 58 -9.50 2.73 11.86
C GLY A 58 -9.88 1.58 12.78
N MET A 59 -9.19 0.44 12.70
CA MET A 59 -9.46 -0.70 13.58
C MET A 59 -9.20 -0.37 15.05
N ILE A 60 -8.08 0.28 15.36
CA ILE A 60 -7.73 0.68 16.73
C ILE A 60 -8.78 1.64 17.30
N ILE A 61 -9.16 2.68 16.56
CA ILE A 61 -10.17 3.65 17.02
C ILE A 61 -11.54 2.98 17.13
N LEU A 62 -11.91 2.15 16.15
CA LEU A 62 -13.23 1.51 16.09
C LEU A 62 -13.47 0.62 17.32
N ILE A 63 -12.47 -0.17 17.71
CA ILE A 63 -12.58 -1.13 18.81
C ILE A 63 -12.19 -0.48 20.13
N TYR A 64 -10.90 -0.14 20.29
CA TYR A 64 -10.37 0.37 21.55
C TYR A 64 -10.84 1.80 21.84
N GLY A 65 -10.71 2.68 20.85
CA GLY A 65 -11.07 4.10 21.01
C GLY A 65 -12.53 4.31 21.42
N ASN A 66 -13.46 3.67 20.73
CA ASN A 66 -14.89 3.76 21.07
C ASN A 66 -15.21 3.14 22.44
N ALA A 67 -14.61 2.01 22.80
CA ALA A 67 -14.84 1.38 24.11
C ALA A 67 -14.44 2.32 25.26
N VAL A 68 -13.24 2.89 25.18
CA VAL A 68 -12.75 3.86 26.16
C VAL A 68 -13.61 5.13 26.16
N ALA A 69 -13.95 5.65 24.98
CA ALA A 69 -14.78 6.85 24.84
C ALA A 69 -16.17 6.68 25.47
N ILE A 70 -16.81 5.52 25.30
CA ILE A 70 -18.11 5.21 25.93
C ILE A 70 -17.97 5.15 27.46
N ALA A 71 -16.92 4.50 27.97
CA ALA A 71 -16.67 4.41 29.41
C ALA A 71 -16.45 5.80 30.04
N ILE A 72 -15.67 6.66 29.39
CA ILE A 72 -15.42 8.04 29.88
C ILE A 72 -16.69 8.88 29.74
N GLU A 73 -17.49 8.71 28.69
CA GLU A 73 -18.75 9.45 28.55
C GLU A 73 -19.76 9.06 29.63
N TYR A 74 -19.80 7.78 30.01
CA TYR A 74 -20.56 7.32 31.18
C TYR A 74 -20.07 8.02 32.46
N LEU A 75 -18.75 8.08 32.69
CA LEU A 75 -18.16 8.76 33.84
C LEU A 75 -18.46 10.27 33.85
N GLN A 76 -18.34 10.92 32.69
CA GLN A 76 -18.64 12.35 32.50
C GLN A 76 -20.09 12.65 32.89
N SER A 77 -21.02 11.80 32.46
CA SER A 77 -22.44 11.97 32.75
C SER A 77 -22.75 12.00 34.25
N LYS A 78 -21.93 11.30 35.05
CA LYS A 78 -22.08 11.18 36.51
C LYS A 78 -21.33 12.27 37.29
N TRP A 79 -20.12 12.62 36.88
CA TRP A 79 -19.20 13.42 37.72
C TRP A 79 -18.86 14.82 37.19
N PHE A 80 -18.84 15.05 35.86
CA PHE A 80 -18.36 16.32 35.29
C PHE A 80 -19.11 16.73 34.02
N ARG A 81 -20.44 16.69 34.08
CA ARG A 81 -21.36 16.83 32.94
C ARG A 81 -21.17 18.10 32.08
N GLN A 82 -20.65 19.18 32.65
CA GLN A 82 -20.45 20.46 31.94
C GLN A 82 -19.05 20.59 31.29
N HIS A 83 -18.09 19.75 31.64
CA HIS A 83 -16.67 19.94 31.29
C HIS A 83 -16.25 19.04 30.11
N ASP A 84 -16.69 19.40 28.90
CA ASP A 84 -16.34 18.66 27.66
C ASP A 84 -14.82 18.58 27.42
N TRP A 85 -14.07 19.60 27.82
CA TRP A 85 -12.61 19.62 27.66
C TRP A 85 -11.92 18.54 28.51
N LEU A 86 -12.47 18.25 29.70
CA LEU A 86 -11.94 17.23 30.60
C LEU A 86 -12.12 15.83 30.00
N TYR A 87 -13.25 15.58 29.33
CA TYR A 87 -13.46 14.35 28.56
C TYR A 87 -12.36 14.14 27.51
N VAL A 88 -12.03 15.19 26.75
CA VAL A 88 -11.01 15.11 25.69
C VAL A 88 -9.63 14.85 26.27
N LEU A 89 -9.27 15.50 27.38
CA LEU A 89 -7.98 15.28 28.05
C LEU A 89 -7.86 13.87 28.64
N ILE A 90 -8.88 13.38 29.32
CA ILE A 90 -8.88 12.01 29.87
C ILE A 90 -8.75 11.01 28.71
N LEU A 91 -9.49 11.20 27.63
CA LEU A 91 -9.39 10.33 26.46
C LEU A 91 -7.99 10.37 25.83
N GLY A 92 -7.40 11.56 25.72
CA GLY A 92 -6.01 11.74 25.31
C GLY A 92 -5.02 10.98 26.18
N PHE A 93 -5.19 11.02 27.50
CA PHE A 93 -4.36 10.25 28.44
C PHE A 93 -4.50 8.74 28.21
N PHE A 94 -5.70 8.22 28.00
CA PHE A 94 -5.90 6.82 27.60
C PHE A 94 -5.33 6.48 26.22
N GLY A 95 -5.12 7.48 25.35
CA GLY A 95 -4.40 7.32 24.10
C GLY A 95 -2.94 6.90 24.30
N LEU A 96 -2.31 7.28 25.42
CA LEU A 96 -0.95 6.84 25.77
C LEU A 96 -0.87 5.34 26.04
N ALA A 97 -1.98 4.69 26.41
CA ALA A 97 -2.00 3.26 26.66
C ALA A 97 -1.66 2.43 25.40
N ASN A 98 -1.80 3.00 24.20
CA ASN A 98 -1.30 2.38 22.97
C ASN A 98 0.19 2.04 23.06
N GLY A 99 1.01 2.88 23.70
CA GLY A 99 2.44 2.57 23.84
C GLY A 99 2.71 1.37 24.74
N VAL A 100 1.84 1.10 25.71
CA VAL A 100 1.92 -0.10 26.56
C VAL A 100 1.42 -1.33 25.80
N ILE A 101 0.31 -1.21 25.06
CA ILE A 101 -0.29 -2.30 24.29
C ILE A 101 0.64 -2.79 23.19
N PHE A 102 1.27 -1.86 22.46
CA PHE A 102 2.16 -2.16 21.34
C PHE A 102 3.64 -2.24 21.76
N GLN A 103 3.94 -2.05 23.05
CA GLN A 103 5.32 -2.02 23.58
C GLN A 103 6.25 -1.05 22.83
N ASP A 104 5.70 0.08 22.36
CA ASP A 104 6.38 1.04 21.52
C ASP A 104 6.13 2.49 21.98
N GLY A 105 7.21 3.25 22.17
CA GLY A 105 7.12 4.63 22.61
C GLY A 105 6.46 5.55 21.57
N MET A 106 6.65 5.27 20.28
CA MET A 106 6.05 6.07 19.21
C MET A 106 4.53 5.85 19.14
N ALA A 107 4.05 4.63 19.38
CA ALA A 107 2.63 4.33 19.50
C ALA A 107 1.95 5.13 20.62
N ALA A 108 2.62 5.38 21.75
CA ALA A 108 2.13 6.29 22.78
C ALA A 108 2.09 7.75 22.28
N LEU A 109 3.17 8.22 21.65
CA LEU A 109 3.30 9.57 21.12
C LEU A 109 2.20 9.89 20.09
N TYR A 110 1.85 8.95 19.22
CA TYR A 110 0.80 9.12 18.22
C TYR A 110 -0.61 8.79 18.76
N GLY A 111 -0.72 7.88 19.73
CA GLY A 111 -1.99 7.47 20.32
C GLY A 111 -2.68 8.60 21.08
N MET A 112 -1.93 9.39 21.84
CA MET A 112 -2.47 10.55 22.57
C MET A 112 -3.12 11.61 21.65
N PRO A 113 -2.43 12.18 20.65
CA PRO A 113 -3.03 13.17 19.76
C PRO A 113 -4.18 12.58 18.94
N ALA A 114 -4.09 11.31 18.51
CA ALA A 114 -5.18 10.63 17.83
C ALA A 114 -6.45 10.58 18.70
N ALA A 115 -6.31 10.21 19.97
CA ALA A 115 -7.41 10.16 20.93
C ALA A 115 -8.00 11.55 21.23
N ILE A 116 -7.15 12.59 21.30
CA ILE A 116 -7.59 13.98 21.46
C ILE A 116 -8.42 14.41 20.24
N ILE A 117 -7.92 14.20 19.02
CA ILE A 117 -8.63 14.56 17.78
C ILE A 117 -9.98 13.85 17.69
N TYR A 118 -9.99 12.54 17.96
CA TYR A 118 -11.23 11.77 18.04
C TYR A 118 -12.21 12.38 19.05
N GLY A 119 -11.76 12.69 20.27
CA GLY A 119 -12.59 13.26 21.32
C GLY A 119 -13.15 14.63 20.95
N MET A 120 -12.35 15.45 20.29
CA MET A 120 -12.77 16.75 19.75
C MET A 120 -13.87 16.58 18.70
N PHE A 121 -13.71 15.67 17.75
CA PHE A 121 -14.70 15.38 16.72
C PHE A 121 -16.00 14.81 17.28
N ASP A 122 -15.92 13.87 18.22
CA ASP A 122 -17.09 13.30 18.90
C ASP A 122 -17.91 14.38 19.63
N LYS A 123 -17.24 15.24 20.44
CA LYS A 123 -17.93 16.35 21.14
C LYS A 123 -18.42 17.45 20.21
N TRP A 124 -17.72 17.71 19.12
CA TRP A 124 -18.17 18.67 18.12
C TRP A 124 -19.46 18.20 17.42
N LEU A 125 -19.53 16.92 17.04
CA LEU A 125 -20.73 16.31 16.47
C LEU A 125 -21.90 16.35 17.45
N ASP A 126 -21.64 16.04 18.72
CA ASP A 126 -22.63 16.10 19.79
C ASP A 126 -23.23 17.51 19.94
N ARG A 127 -22.36 18.54 19.95
CA ARG A 127 -22.78 19.95 19.99
C ARG A 127 -23.59 20.36 18.77
N ARG A 128 -23.23 19.91 17.56
CA ARG A 128 -24.00 20.20 16.33
C ARG A 128 -25.37 19.56 16.38
N LYS A 129 -25.46 18.31 16.84
CA LYS A 129 -26.73 17.60 17.00
C LYS A 129 -27.65 18.31 18.00
N ARG A 130 -27.13 18.73 19.16
CA ARG A 130 -27.89 19.54 20.14
C ARG A 130 -28.42 20.84 19.54
N LYS A 131 -27.64 21.49 18.67
CA LYS A 131 -28.03 22.70 17.95
C LYS A 131 -28.88 22.45 16.69
N LYS A 132 -29.30 21.20 16.44
CA LYS A 132 -30.03 20.76 15.24
C LYS A 132 -29.36 21.20 13.92
N LYS A 133 -28.03 21.33 13.91
CA LYS A 133 -27.26 21.70 12.71
C LYS A 133 -26.93 20.46 11.89
N SER A 134 -26.85 20.62 10.57
CA SER A 134 -26.40 19.56 9.67
C SER A 134 -24.97 19.12 9.99
N VAL A 135 -24.77 17.80 9.99
CA VAL A 135 -23.47 17.13 10.10
C VAL A 135 -22.97 16.62 8.74
N LYS A 136 -23.75 16.74 7.67
CA LYS A 136 -23.37 16.25 6.32
C LYS A 136 -22.00 16.76 5.83
N PRO A 137 -21.64 18.05 6.00
CA PRO A 137 -20.33 18.54 5.55
C PRO A 137 -19.15 17.83 6.22
N PHE A 138 -19.34 17.32 7.44
CA PHE A 138 -18.31 16.59 8.18
C PHE A 138 -17.88 15.30 7.49
N TRP A 139 -18.78 14.69 6.71
CA TRP A 139 -18.51 13.49 5.91
C TRP A 139 -17.99 13.82 4.52
N ILE A 140 -18.57 14.84 3.90
CA ILE A 140 -18.28 15.20 2.51
C ILE A 140 -16.87 15.79 2.38
N ILE A 141 -16.47 16.67 3.31
CA ILE A 141 -15.18 17.37 3.22
C ILE A 141 -14.00 16.39 3.21
N PRO A 142 -13.86 15.44 4.15
CA PRO A 142 -12.74 14.51 4.14
C PRO A 142 -12.68 13.66 2.87
N ILE A 143 -13.82 13.16 2.39
CA ILE A 143 -13.89 12.34 1.16
C ILE A 143 -13.52 13.16 -0.07
N ALA A 144 -14.05 14.39 -0.18
CA ALA A 144 -13.73 15.30 -1.28
C ALA A 144 -12.24 15.66 -1.28
N CYS A 145 -11.64 15.93 -0.11
CA CYS A 145 -10.21 16.17 0.02
C CYS A 145 -9.38 14.98 -0.48
N LEU A 146 -9.74 13.74 -0.12
CA LEU A 146 -9.05 12.55 -0.62
C LEU A 146 -9.12 12.43 -2.15
N GLY A 147 -10.32 12.62 -2.73
CA GLY A 147 -10.49 12.54 -4.18
C GLY A 147 -9.70 13.62 -4.93
N ILE A 148 -9.68 14.84 -4.40
CA ILE A 148 -8.89 15.95 -4.97
C ILE A 148 -7.40 15.68 -4.84
N SER A 149 -6.93 15.20 -3.68
CA SER A 149 -5.52 14.86 -3.46
C SER A 149 -5.06 13.74 -4.39
N TRP A 150 -5.84 12.66 -4.51
CA TRP A 150 -5.57 11.57 -5.44
C TRP A 150 -5.50 12.08 -6.88
N GLY A 151 -6.53 12.80 -7.34
CA GLY A 151 -6.58 13.31 -8.72
C GLY A 151 -5.45 14.28 -9.04
N TYR A 152 -5.09 15.15 -8.10
CA TYR A 152 -3.94 16.04 -8.26
C TYR A 152 -2.62 15.27 -8.39
N LEU A 153 -2.39 14.27 -7.54
CA LEU A 153 -1.17 13.45 -7.57
C LEU A 153 -1.10 12.59 -8.84
N GLU A 154 -2.21 12.04 -9.30
CA GLU A 154 -2.24 11.23 -10.51
C GLU A 154 -2.00 12.08 -11.76
N VAL A 155 -2.65 13.25 -11.88
CA VAL A 155 -2.49 14.14 -13.04
C VAL A 155 -1.09 14.77 -13.11
N THR A 156 -0.45 15.01 -11.97
CA THR A 156 0.91 15.56 -11.92
C THR A 156 2.00 14.49 -11.99
N SER A 157 1.62 13.21 -12.02
CA SER A 157 2.58 12.13 -12.23
C SER A 157 3.11 12.17 -13.66
N PRO A 158 4.43 12.02 -13.87
CA PRO A 158 4.95 11.78 -15.21
C PRO A 158 4.30 10.53 -15.83
N PRO A 159 4.09 10.50 -17.15
CA PRO A 159 3.68 9.29 -17.82
C PRO A 159 4.76 8.22 -17.64
N MET A 160 4.35 6.97 -17.50
CA MET A 160 5.27 5.85 -17.44
C MET A 160 6.01 5.75 -18.79
N PRO A 161 7.35 5.57 -18.81
CA PRO A 161 8.09 5.35 -20.05
C PRO A 161 7.64 4.03 -20.69
N PRO A 162 7.71 3.91 -22.03
CA PRO A 162 7.32 2.69 -22.70
C PRO A 162 8.16 1.49 -22.22
N PHE A 163 7.54 0.32 -22.10
CA PHE A 163 8.25 -0.93 -21.77
C PHE A 163 8.96 -1.42 -23.02
N THR A 164 10.27 -1.62 -22.95
CA THR A 164 11.11 -1.96 -24.10
C THR A 164 11.47 -3.45 -24.15
N LYS A 165 12.05 -3.88 -25.28
CA LYS A 165 12.58 -5.24 -25.43
C LYS A 165 13.69 -5.53 -24.43
N GLU A 166 14.53 -4.53 -24.19
CA GLU A 166 15.61 -4.57 -23.23
C GLU A 166 15.07 -4.72 -21.80
N ASP A 167 14.01 -3.98 -21.45
CA ASP A 167 13.35 -4.12 -20.14
C ASP A 167 12.71 -5.51 -19.96
N ALA A 168 12.18 -6.10 -21.04
CA ALA A 168 11.61 -7.45 -21.01
C ALA A 168 12.68 -8.53 -20.77
N VAL A 169 13.86 -8.38 -21.38
CA VAL A 169 15.00 -9.28 -21.15
C VAL A 169 15.55 -9.13 -19.74
N ASP A 170 15.73 -7.91 -19.26
CA ASP A 170 16.16 -7.62 -17.89
C ASP A 170 15.17 -8.23 -16.88
N PHE A 171 13.87 -8.01 -17.07
CA PHE A 171 12.83 -8.60 -16.23
C PHE A 171 12.89 -10.14 -16.22
N ALA A 172 13.07 -10.77 -17.39
CA ALA A 172 13.13 -12.23 -17.51
C ALA A 172 14.43 -12.86 -16.98
N THR A 173 15.50 -12.08 -16.81
CA THR A 173 16.82 -12.54 -16.32
C THR A 173 17.10 -12.13 -14.87
N SER A 174 16.36 -11.17 -14.31
CA SER A 174 16.55 -10.64 -12.94
C SER A 174 16.29 -11.62 -11.78
N GLY A 175 15.77 -12.82 -12.06
CA GLY A 175 15.43 -13.81 -11.03
C GLY A 175 16.62 -14.69 -10.64
N GLU A 176 17.24 -14.43 -9.50
CA GLU A 176 18.31 -15.29 -8.95
C GLU A 176 17.82 -16.74 -8.77
N GLY A 177 18.60 -17.71 -9.26
CA GLY A 177 18.31 -19.14 -9.18
C GLY A 177 17.21 -19.64 -10.12
N THR A 178 16.76 -18.80 -11.07
CA THR A 178 15.83 -19.23 -12.12
C THR A 178 16.56 -19.94 -13.26
N LEU A 179 15.80 -20.59 -14.15
CA LEU A 179 16.36 -21.27 -15.32
C LEU A 179 17.07 -20.30 -16.30
N THR A 180 16.81 -19.00 -16.19
CA THR A 180 17.25 -17.93 -17.09
C THR A 180 18.33 -17.02 -16.48
N ASP A 181 18.63 -17.15 -15.19
CA ASP A 181 19.67 -16.41 -14.44
C ASP A 181 21.05 -16.48 -15.10
N ASP A 182 21.29 -17.59 -15.77
CA ASP A 182 22.56 -18.00 -16.35
C ASP A 182 22.74 -17.51 -17.80
N PHE A 183 21.74 -16.81 -18.36
CA PHE A 183 21.72 -16.29 -19.73
C PHE A 183 22.20 -14.83 -19.77
N PRO A 184 22.62 -14.33 -20.96
CA PRO A 184 22.89 -12.91 -21.14
C PRO A 184 21.73 -12.03 -20.69
N ASP A 185 22.04 -11.02 -19.88
CA ASP A 185 21.17 -9.95 -19.41
C ASP A 185 20.81 -8.92 -20.50
N ASN A 186 21.42 -9.06 -21.68
CA ASN A 186 21.18 -8.24 -22.85
C ASN A 186 20.92 -9.13 -24.07
N ILE A 187 20.18 -8.61 -25.05
CA ILE A 187 19.95 -9.30 -26.32
C ILE A 187 21.30 -9.58 -26.99
N GLY A 188 21.53 -10.84 -27.32
CA GLY A 188 22.79 -11.28 -27.92
C GLY A 188 23.21 -12.67 -27.47
N GLN A 189 24.49 -12.95 -27.68
CA GLN A 189 25.06 -14.28 -27.49
C GLN A 189 26.25 -14.24 -26.54
N TRP A 190 26.36 -15.26 -25.72
CA TRP A 190 27.51 -15.55 -24.89
C TRP A 190 28.04 -16.94 -25.21
N GLU A 191 29.36 -17.07 -25.29
CA GLU A 191 30.03 -18.34 -25.50
C GLU A 191 31.02 -18.62 -24.38
N GLY A 192 31.04 -19.87 -23.92
CA GLY A 192 31.94 -20.29 -22.87
C GLY A 192 32.21 -21.78 -22.87
N THR A 193 33.10 -22.19 -21.98
CA THR A 193 33.37 -23.61 -21.72
C THR A 193 33.12 -23.92 -20.25
N VAL A 194 32.18 -24.82 -19.98
CA VAL A 194 31.79 -25.23 -18.64
C VAL A 194 31.92 -26.76 -18.56
N GLU A 195 32.72 -27.28 -17.64
CA GLU A 195 32.90 -28.73 -17.43
C GLU A 195 33.24 -29.54 -18.70
N GLY A 196 33.95 -28.90 -19.63
CA GLY A 196 34.36 -29.48 -20.91
C GLY A 196 33.29 -29.48 -22.01
N TYR A 197 32.12 -28.86 -21.77
CA TYR A 197 31.14 -28.52 -22.80
C TYR A 197 31.43 -27.14 -23.36
N HIS A 198 31.41 -27.01 -24.68
CA HIS A 198 31.33 -25.71 -25.34
C HIS A 198 29.86 -25.31 -25.39
N ILE A 199 29.52 -24.20 -24.72
CA ILE A 199 28.14 -23.72 -24.56
C ILE A 199 28.03 -22.35 -25.20
N THR A 200 27.02 -22.18 -26.07
CA THR A 200 26.58 -20.91 -26.62
C THR A 200 25.18 -20.64 -26.08
N LYS A 201 25.02 -19.56 -25.32
CA LYS A 201 23.73 -19.09 -24.81
C LYS A 201 23.32 -17.86 -25.59
N GLU A 202 22.09 -17.83 -26.08
CA GLU A 202 21.50 -16.74 -26.85
C GLU A 202 20.23 -16.25 -26.17
N THR A 203 20.10 -14.93 -26.06
CA THR A 203 18.88 -14.25 -25.62
C THR A 203 18.37 -13.39 -26.76
N ASP A 204 17.13 -13.63 -27.19
CA ASP A 204 16.44 -12.87 -28.23
C ASP A 204 15.09 -12.36 -27.74
N ALA A 205 14.61 -11.25 -28.31
CA ALA A 205 13.35 -10.63 -27.93
C ALA A 205 12.55 -10.13 -29.15
N GLU A 206 11.38 -10.72 -29.36
CA GLU A 206 10.45 -10.35 -30.42
C GLU A 206 9.23 -9.61 -29.86
N GLU A 207 8.80 -8.54 -30.53
CA GLU A 207 7.59 -7.80 -30.17
C GLU A 207 6.37 -8.49 -30.76
N ILE A 208 5.41 -8.84 -29.91
CA ILE A 208 4.18 -9.53 -30.33
C ILE A 208 2.92 -8.69 -30.09
N GLY A 209 3.03 -7.59 -29.36
CA GLY A 209 1.96 -6.67 -29.05
C GLY A 209 2.46 -5.39 -28.38
N ASP A 210 1.53 -4.51 -28.04
CA ASP A 210 1.84 -3.27 -27.32
C ASP A 210 2.47 -3.60 -25.95
N GLU A 211 3.73 -3.18 -25.76
CA GLU A 211 4.52 -3.49 -24.55
C GLU A 211 4.56 -4.98 -24.17
N THR A 212 4.44 -5.87 -25.15
CA THR A 212 4.44 -7.33 -24.93
C THR A 212 5.45 -8.00 -25.84
N TYR A 213 6.34 -8.80 -25.24
CA TYR A 213 7.48 -9.39 -25.91
C TYR A 213 7.56 -10.89 -25.68
N ILE A 214 8.00 -11.65 -26.69
CA ILE A 214 8.46 -13.01 -26.48
C ILE A 214 9.97 -12.96 -26.29
N VAL A 215 10.44 -13.27 -25.09
CA VAL A 215 11.85 -13.45 -24.77
C VAL A 215 12.20 -14.93 -24.94
N THR A 216 13.15 -15.22 -25.83
CA THR A 216 13.59 -16.58 -26.13
C THR A 216 15.03 -16.78 -25.70
N PHE A 217 15.24 -17.80 -24.88
CA PHE A 217 16.53 -18.23 -24.39
C PHE A 217 16.90 -19.53 -25.10
N THR A 218 18.03 -19.55 -25.80
CA THR A 218 18.53 -20.73 -26.50
C THR A 218 19.92 -21.10 -26.01
N GLU A 219 20.08 -22.32 -25.53
CA GLU A 219 21.38 -22.88 -25.15
C GLU A 219 21.75 -23.98 -26.14
N HIS A 220 22.84 -23.77 -26.86
CA HIS A 220 23.51 -24.79 -27.65
C HIS A 220 24.71 -25.33 -26.88
N TRP A 221 24.81 -26.64 -26.75
CA TRP A 221 25.94 -27.27 -26.08
C TRP A 221 26.57 -28.34 -26.96
N LYS A 222 27.89 -28.51 -26.84
CA LYS A 222 28.65 -29.52 -27.57
C LYS A 222 29.80 -30.07 -26.73
N LYS A 223 29.92 -31.41 -26.70
CA LYS A 223 31.05 -32.12 -26.09
C LYS A 223 31.45 -33.31 -26.96
N GLY A 224 32.60 -33.20 -27.62
CA GLY A 224 33.06 -34.21 -28.58
C GLY A 224 32.12 -34.35 -29.77
N ARG A 225 31.42 -35.49 -29.87
CA ARG A 225 30.43 -35.80 -30.92
C ARG A 225 28.99 -35.56 -30.50
N GLU A 226 28.75 -35.32 -29.22
CA GLU A 226 27.42 -35.06 -28.69
C GLU A 226 27.15 -33.55 -28.73
N SER A 227 25.95 -33.20 -29.17
CA SER A 227 25.45 -31.83 -29.17
C SER A 227 23.96 -31.82 -28.92
N GLY A 228 23.48 -30.75 -28.30
CA GLY A 228 22.06 -30.54 -28.10
C GLY A 228 21.73 -29.06 -28.09
N THR A 229 20.43 -28.80 -28.16
CA THR A 229 19.86 -27.48 -28.01
C THR A 229 18.77 -27.57 -26.96
N TRP A 230 18.70 -26.56 -26.11
CA TRP A 230 17.58 -26.31 -25.20
C TRP A 230 17.06 -24.91 -25.47
N THR A 231 15.75 -24.76 -25.57
CA THR A 231 15.11 -23.47 -25.84
C THR A 231 13.96 -23.26 -24.86
N ALA A 232 13.85 -22.06 -24.31
CA ALA A 232 12.69 -21.63 -23.53
C ALA A 232 12.23 -20.25 -23.99
N SER A 233 10.94 -20.12 -24.23
CA SER A 233 10.31 -18.86 -24.64
C SER A 233 9.27 -18.44 -23.60
N TYR A 234 9.32 -17.16 -23.24
CA TYR A 234 8.42 -16.54 -22.29
C TYR A 234 7.75 -15.34 -22.92
N GLU A 235 6.44 -15.23 -22.73
CA GLU A 235 5.70 -13.99 -22.98
C GLU A 235 5.89 -13.09 -21.76
N VAL A 236 6.43 -11.91 -22.01
CA VAL A 236 6.82 -10.93 -20.99
C VAL A 236 6.14 -9.61 -21.27
N ASP A 237 5.43 -9.13 -20.26
CA ASP A 237 4.92 -7.78 -20.17
C ASP A 237 5.47 -7.11 -18.90
N ARG A 238 5.12 -5.83 -18.67
CA ARG A 238 5.63 -5.06 -17.53
C ARG A 238 5.30 -5.65 -16.14
N GLN A 239 4.28 -6.52 -16.04
CA GLN A 239 3.76 -7.07 -14.79
C GLN A 239 3.89 -8.60 -14.69
N SER A 240 4.12 -9.28 -15.81
CA SER A 240 4.02 -10.73 -15.86
C SER A 240 5.05 -11.37 -16.78
N MET A 241 5.40 -12.61 -16.45
CA MET A 241 6.19 -13.50 -17.29
C MET A 241 5.50 -14.86 -17.32
N THR A 242 5.10 -15.30 -18.51
CA THR A 242 4.38 -16.56 -18.72
C THR A 242 5.16 -17.47 -19.67
N THR A 243 5.37 -18.72 -19.26
CA THR A 243 6.02 -19.70 -20.13
C THR A 243 5.14 -20.02 -21.34
N VAL A 244 5.67 -19.79 -22.53
CA VAL A 244 5.02 -20.14 -23.80
C VAL A 244 5.45 -21.55 -24.22
N ASN A 245 6.76 -21.80 -24.23
CA ASN A 245 7.30 -23.08 -24.69
C ASN A 245 8.64 -23.40 -24.02
N ILE A 246 8.89 -24.70 -23.80
CA ILE A 246 10.19 -25.22 -23.36
C ILE A 246 10.46 -26.49 -24.16
N GLU A 247 11.56 -26.51 -24.90
CA GLU A 247 11.95 -27.62 -25.77
C GLU A 247 13.43 -27.98 -25.58
N GLY A 248 13.76 -29.23 -25.96
CA GLY A 248 15.14 -29.70 -25.96
C GLY A 248 15.62 -30.26 -24.61
N LYS A 249 16.91 -30.54 -24.52
CA LYS A 249 17.54 -31.18 -23.35
C LYS A 249 18.76 -30.38 -22.92
N ARG A 250 18.83 -30.06 -21.63
CA ARG A 250 20.03 -29.48 -21.02
C ARG A 250 21.15 -30.51 -20.92
N PRO A 251 22.43 -30.08 -20.95
CA PRO A 251 23.55 -30.97 -20.66
C PRO A 251 23.40 -31.50 -19.23
N SER A 252 23.52 -32.82 -19.06
CA SER A 252 23.38 -33.54 -17.79
C SER A 252 24.71 -34.04 -17.26
#